data_AF-A0AAN9MNY8-F1
#
_entry.id   AF-A0AAN9MNY8-F1
#
_cell.length_a   1.000
_cell.length_b   1.000
_cell.length_c   1.000
_cell.angle_alpha   90.00
_cell.angle_beta   90.00
_cell.angle_gamma   90.00
#
_symmetry.space_group_name_H-M   'P 1'
#
loop_
_entity.id
_entity.type
_entity.pdbx_description
1 polymer ?
#
loop_
_entity_poly.entity_id
_entity_poly.type
_entity_poly.pdbx_seq_one_letter_code
_entity_poly.pdbx_strand_id
1 'polypeptide(L)'
;MEESSLRLTVEQAQDEAGPPHEAVFLVLAYLPVYEVVVMSQVCKSLRDAVNIDILPWLNVIVERPLNSRLNNQILMKITSKANSRLKTLALINCTHITNDGLQRVVEQNPLINKLHIPACTGITPEGVLGAVKTLCQRSNCLNSLSINGIYNIQKEHLDMLTLNLRKNLPLEEQQKQQPLYYHERGSFLVFKRRESQRLIDLEICPKCFEVRMVYDCPKGHCKRRKWPLSPCRGCNFCIPRCENCGGCIASEELEEGACEDILCLQCWLQLPKCSFCNKPYCKQHTNWWCTSSDSSLICKVCDENSHGYTYTDVL
;
A
#
# COMPACT_ATOMS: atom_id res chain seq x y z
N MET A 1 -54.58 37.39 50.24
CA MET A 1 -53.59 36.32 50.48
C MET A 1 -53.18 35.82 49.12
N GLU A 2 -52.03 36.30 48.65
CA GLU A 2 -51.40 35.90 47.41
C GLU A 2 -50.83 34.49 47.56
N GLU A 3 -51.23 33.55 46.69
CA GLU A 3 -50.45 32.34 46.46
C GLU A 3 -49.58 32.57 45.23
N SER A 4 -48.34 32.97 45.51
CA SER A 4 -47.24 33.01 44.55
C SER A 4 -46.80 31.58 44.23
N SER A 5 -47.29 31.03 43.11
CA SER A 5 -46.74 29.81 42.52
C SER A 5 -45.53 30.19 41.65
N LEU A 6 -44.34 30.20 42.26
CA LEU A 6 -43.06 30.27 41.57
C LEU A 6 -42.96 29.15 40.52
N ARG A 7 -43.10 29.49 39.24
CA ARG A 7 -42.72 28.62 38.13
C ARG A 7 -41.19 28.63 38.05
N LEU A 8 -40.56 27.56 38.52
CA LEU A 8 -39.18 27.23 38.18
C LEU A 8 -39.11 26.97 36.67
N THR A 9 -38.72 27.99 35.92
CA THR A 9 -38.20 27.80 34.56
C THR A 9 -36.86 27.11 34.71
N VAL A 10 -36.85 25.78 34.52
CA VAL A 10 -35.62 25.07 34.16
C VAL A 10 -35.22 25.64 32.81
N GLU A 11 -34.21 26.51 32.81
CA GLU A 11 -33.49 26.84 31.57
C GLU A 11 -32.95 25.51 31.03
N GLN A 12 -33.62 24.98 30.01
CA GLN A 12 -33.06 23.92 29.21
C GLN A 12 -31.81 24.52 28.57
N ALA A 13 -30.64 24.18 29.11
CA ALA A 13 -29.38 24.36 28.42
C ALA A 13 -29.56 23.72 27.04
N GLN A 14 -29.63 24.56 26.01
CA GLN A 14 -29.52 24.11 24.64
C GLN A 14 -28.14 23.47 24.54
N ASP A 15 -28.12 22.15 24.56
CA ASP A 15 -26.95 21.33 24.26
C ASP A 15 -26.69 21.41 22.74
N GLU A 16 -26.51 22.65 22.23
CA GLU A 16 -25.92 22.90 20.92
C GLU A 16 -24.48 22.45 21.07
N ALA A 17 -24.24 21.18 20.78
CA ALA A 17 -22.90 20.63 20.67
C ALA A 17 -22.13 21.53 19.70
N GLY A 18 -21.25 22.38 20.25
CA GLY A 18 -20.49 23.34 19.48
C GLY A 18 -19.67 22.66 18.38
N PRO A 19 -19.21 23.43 17.37
CA PRO A 19 -18.41 22.88 16.29
C PRO A 19 -17.20 22.11 16.85
N PRO A 20 -16.74 21.05 16.17
CA PRO A 20 -15.57 20.29 16.60
C PRO A 20 -14.37 21.21 16.80
N HIS A 21 -13.62 21.01 17.89
CA HIS A 21 -12.43 21.80 18.19
C HIS A 21 -11.41 21.70 17.04
N GLU A 22 -10.78 22.82 16.65
CA GLU A 22 -9.92 22.89 15.45
C GLU A 22 -8.78 21.85 15.45
N ALA A 23 -8.21 21.58 16.61
CA ALA A 23 -7.18 20.55 16.81
C ALA A 23 -7.59 19.16 16.28
N VAL A 24 -8.88 18.82 16.27
CA VAL A 24 -9.38 17.54 15.73
C VAL A 24 -9.05 17.43 14.24
N PHE A 25 -9.23 18.48 13.46
CA PHE A 25 -8.94 18.48 12.02
C PHE A 25 -7.44 18.27 11.75
N LEU A 26 -6.58 18.86 12.58
CA LEU A 26 -5.14 18.63 12.50
C LEU A 26 -4.80 17.17 12.76
N VAL A 27 -5.43 16.52 13.74
CA VAL A 27 -5.21 15.10 14.03
C VAL A 27 -5.72 14.22 12.89
N LEU A 28 -6.95 14.44 12.42
CA LEU A 28 -7.57 13.65 11.36
C LEU A 28 -6.73 13.61 10.07
N ALA A 29 -6.04 14.70 9.73
CA ALA A 29 -5.18 14.78 8.56
C ALA A 29 -3.97 13.81 8.58
N TYR A 30 -3.58 13.30 9.74
CA TYR A 30 -2.47 12.34 9.90
C TYR A 30 -2.94 10.88 10.05
N LEU A 31 -4.24 10.66 10.24
CA LEU A 31 -4.77 9.31 10.45
C LEU A 31 -4.91 8.56 9.10
N PRO A 32 -4.63 7.25 9.05
CA PRO A 32 -5.01 6.40 7.94
C PRO A 32 -6.51 6.42 7.68
N VAL A 33 -6.92 6.17 6.43
CA VAL A 33 -8.34 6.17 6.02
C VAL A 33 -9.21 5.28 6.92
N TYR A 34 -8.71 4.11 7.32
CA TYR A 34 -9.42 3.23 8.23
C TYR A 34 -9.73 3.90 9.56
N GLU A 35 -8.74 4.56 10.17
CA GLU A 35 -8.89 5.24 11.45
C GLU A 35 -9.81 6.47 11.33
N VAL A 36 -9.71 7.24 10.25
CA VAL A 36 -10.63 8.37 9.97
C VAL A 36 -12.08 7.89 9.90
N VAL A 37 -12.34 6.76 9.21
CA VAL A 37 -13.69 6.18 9.13
C VAL A 37 -14.16 5.68 10.50
N VAL A 38 -13.27 5.08 11.31
CA VAL A 38 -13.61 4.65 12.67
C VAL A 38 -13.94 5.84 13.57
N MET A 39 -13.18 6.95 13.49
CA MET A 39 -13.45 8.17 14.27
C MET A 39 -14.86 8.72 14.03
N SER A 40 -15.38 8.60 12.80
CA SER A 40 -16.74 9.03 12.49
C SER A 40 -17.85 8.24 13.20
N GLN A 41 -17.52 7.08 13.79
CA GLN A 41 -18.46 6.23 14.51
C GLN A 41 -18.47 6.50 16.02
N VAL A 42 -17.52 7.29 16.54
CA VAL A 42 -17.33 7.51 17.99
C VAL A 42 -18.39 8.48 18.55
N CYS A 43 -18.55 9.66 17.97
CA CYS A 43 -19.54 10.65 18.41
C CYS A 43 -20.01 11.53 17.24
N LYS A 44 -21.04 12.36 17.47
CA LYS A 44 -21.58 13.28 16.46
C LYS A 44 -20.52 14.31 16.03
N SER A 45 -19.85 14.96 16.98
CA SER A 45 -18.81 15.96 16.70
C SER A 45 -17.68 15.41 15.80
N LEU A 46 -17.14 14.22 16.09
CA LEU A 46 -16.11 13.60 15.25
C LEU A 46 -16.63 13.21 13.86
N ARG A 47 -17.87 12.73 13.78
CA ARG A 47 -18.53 12.43 12.50
C ARG A 47 -18.66 13.68 11.64
N ASP A 48 -19.06 14.78 12.25
CA ASP A 48 -19.21 16.07 11.57
C ASP A 48 -17.85 16.60 11.14
N ALA A 49 -16.82 16.54 11.99
CA ALA A 49 -15.45 16.90 11.63
C ALA A 49 -14.95 16.13 10.40
N VAL A 50 -15.15 14.81 10.39
CA VAL A 50 -14.76 13.91 9.29
C VAL A 50 -15.56 14.15 7.99
N ASN A 51 -16.79 14.66 8.10
CA ASN A 51 -17.64 14.97 6.95
C ASN A 51 -17.38 16.37 6.36
N ILE A 52 -16.99 17.33 7.22
CA ILE A 52 -16.73 18.72 6.82
C ILE A 52 -15.33 18.85 6.20
N ASP A 53 -14.34 18.17 6.78
CA ASP A 53 -12.96 18.31 6.33
C ASP A 53 -12.64 17.44 5.10
N ILE A 54 -12.01 18.08 4.12
CA ILE A 54 -11.57 17.47 2.86
C ILE A 54 -10.13 16.97 2.96
N LEU A 55 -9.31 17.53 3.85
CA LEU A 55 -7.87 17.26 3.89
C LEU A 55 -7.52 15.76 4.05
N PRO A 56 -8.19 14.97 4.92
CA PRO A 56 -7.92 13.55 5.06
C PRO A 56 -8.23 12.75 3.79
N TRP A 57 -9.12 13.28 2.94
CA TRP A 57 -9.61 12.61 1.73
C TRP A 57 -8.84 13.01 0.46
N LEU A 58 -7.84 13.91 0.55
CA LEU A 58 -7.00 14.24 -0.61
C LEU A 58 -6.07 13.09 -1.02
N ASN A 59 -5.73 12.21 -0.08
CA ASN A 59 -4.87 11.06 -0.30
C ASN A 59 -5.52 9.80 0.30
N VAL A 60 -6.36 9.14 -0.50
CA VAL A 60 -7.04 7.92 -0.06
C VAL A 60 -6.13 6.73 -0.28
N ILE A 61 -5.73 6.12 0.82
CA ILE A 61 -4.92 4.92 0.85
C ILE A 61 -5.72 3.83 1.55
N VAL A 62 -6.03 2.77 0.82
CA VAL A 62 -6.75 1.60 1.33
C VAL A 62 -5.82 0.39 1.28
N GLU A 63 -5.61 -0.20 2.44
CA GLU A 63 -4.83 -1.41 2.65
C GLU A 63 -5.52 -2.30 3.69
N ARG A 64 -4.85 -3.35 4.16
CA ARG A 64 -5.39 -4.20 5.25
C ARG A 64 -5.59 -3.36 6.52
N PRO A 65 -6.70 -3.58 7.27
CA PRO A 65 -7.74 -4.58 7.04
C PRO A 65 -8.91 -4.10 6.15
N LEU A 66 -8.92 -2.84 5.71
CA LEU A 66 -10.04 -2.23 4.99
C LEU A 66 -10.22 -2.79 3.58
N ASN A 67 -9.13 -3.17 2.90
CA ASN A 67 -9.13 -3.67 1.53
C ASN A 67 -10.09 -4.85 1.27
N SER A 68 -10.25 -5.77 2.23
CA SER A 68 -11.13 -6.95 2.10
C SER A 68 -12.61 -6.61 2.21
N ARG A 69 -12.94 -5.47 2.81
CA ARG A 69 -14.33 -4.99 2.98
C ARG A 69 -14.72 -3.95 1.94
N LEU A 70 -13.76 -3.48 1.15
CA LEU A 70 -13.98 -2.41 0.18
C LEU A 70 -14.62 -2.96 -1.11
N ASN A 71 -15.79 -2.42 -1.49
CA ASN A 71 -16.42 -2.65 -2.79
C ASN A 71 -16.64 -1.31 -3.53
N ASN A 72 -17.12 -1.38 -4.77
CA ASN A 72 -17.35 -0.18 -5.60
C ASN A 72 -18.19 0.89 -4.90
N GLN A 73 -19.26 0.53 -4.20
CA GLN A 73 -20.15 1.49 -3.55
C GLN A 73 -19.47 2.17 -2.36
N ILE A 74 -18.74 1.40 -1.54
CA ILE A 74 -18.01 1.95 -0.39
C ILE A 74 -16.86 2.84 -0.85
N LEU A 75 -16.12 2.41 -1.89
CA LEU A 75 -15.06 3.22 -2.49
C LEU A 75 -15.61 4.57 -2.95
N MET A 76 -16.73 4.58 -3.68
CA MET A 76 -17.37 5.82 -4.13
C MET A 76 -17.75 6.75 -2.96
N LYS A 77 -18.33 6.21 -1.87
CA LYS A 77 -18.67 6.98 -0.67
C LYS A 77 -17.44 7.60 0.01
N ILE A 78 -16.32 6.89 0.00
CA ILE A 78 -15.05 7.40 0.55
C ILE A 78 -14.50 8.50 -0.35
N THR A 79 -14.39 8.24 -1.66
CA THR A 79 -13.77 9.19 -2.60
C THR A 79 -14.63 10.42 -2.85
N SER A 80 -15.96 10.34 -2.69
CA SER A 80 -16.85 11.50 -2.83
C SER A 80 -16.57 12.58 -1.78
N LYS A 81 -16.06 12.20 -0.60
CA LYS A 81 -15.70 13.15 0.47
C LYS A 81 -14.55 14.08 0.08
N ALA A 82 -13.76 13.72 -0.94
CA ALA A 82 -12.71 14.59 -1.46
C ALA A 82 -13.26 15.75 -2.32
N ASN A 83 -14.56 15.76 -2.63
CA ASN A 83 -15.24 16.77 -3.46
C ASN A 83 -14.48 17.06 -4.76
N SER A 84 -14.17 16.02 -5.53
CA SER A 84 -13.42 16.08 -6.80
C SER A 84 -11.96 16.53 -6.70
N ARG A 85 -11.42 16.66 -5.47
CA ARG A 85 -10.03 17.09 -5.20
C ARG A 85 -9.09 15.96 -4.79
N LEU A 86 -9.51 14.70 -4.91
CA LEU A 86 -8.65 13.56 -4.65
C LEU A 86 -7.40 13.62 -5.54
N LYS A 87 -6.22 13.56 -4.93
CA LYS A 87 -4.91 13.63 -5.63
C LYS A 87 -4.24 12.26 -5.73
N THR A 88 -4.32 11.48 -4.66
CA THR A 88 -3.73 10.14 -4.59
C THR A 88 -4.82 9.13 -4.28
N LEU A 89 -4.91 8.09 -5.11
CA LEU A 89 -5.71 6.90 -4.85
C LEU A 89 -4.80 5.68 -4.83
N ALA A 90 -4.64 5.07 -3.65
CA ALA A 90 -3.93 3.80 -3.49
C ALA A 90 -4.91 2.73 -2.98
N LEU A 91 -5.15 1.69 -3.78
CA LEU A 91 -5.99 0.53 -3.46
C LEU A 91 -5.08 -0.70 -3.47
N ILE A 92 -4.67 -1.15 -2.28
CA ILE A 92 -3.72 -2.26 -2.16
C ILE A 92 -4.48 -3.54 -1.89
N ASN A 93 -4.38 -4.48 -2.83
CA ASN A 93 -5.02 -5.80 -2.72
C ASN A 93 -6.54 -5.68 -2.49
N CYS A 94 -7.19 -4.75 -3.20
CA CYS A 94 -8.64 -4.55 -3.14
C CYS A 94 -9.31 -5.38 -4.25
N THR A 95 -9.52 -6.68 -4.00
CA THR A 95 -9.97 -7.66 -5.00
C THR A 95 -11.43 -7.48 -5.45
N HIS A 96 -12.26 -6.82 -4.65
CA HIS A 96 -13.69 -6.59 -4.93
C HIS A 96 -13.97 -5.27 -5.68
N ILE A 97 -12.94 -4.54 -6.10
CA ILE A 97 -13.07 -3.36 -6.95
C ILE A 97 -13.00 -3.78 -8.41
N THR A 98 -13.94 -3.28 -9.22
CA THR A 98 -14.02 -3.59 -10.65
C THR A 98 -13.64 -2.41 -11.53
N ASN A 99 -13.50 -2.65 -12.83
CA ASN A 99 -13.29 -1.62 -13.85
C ASN A 99 -14.30 -0.47 -13.72
N ASP A 100 -15.60 -0.77 -13.57
CA ASP A 100 -16.64 0.25 -13.42
C ASP A 100 -16.47 1.09 -12.14
N GLY A 101 -16.05 0.44 -11.05
CA GLY A 101 -15.78 1.12 -9.78
C GLY A 101 -14.64 2.11 -9.93
N LEU A 102 -13.52 1.66 -10.50
CA LEU A 102 -12.38 2.52 -10.79
C LEU A 102 -12.75 3.67 -11.74
N GLN A 103 -13.49 3.36 -12.82
CA GLN A 103 -13.89 4.34 -13.83
C GLN A 103 -14.74 5.47 -13.22
N ARG A 104 -15.75 5.15 -12.40
CA ARG A 104 -16.58 6.17 -11.74
C ARG A 104 -15.77 7.07 -10.80
N VAL A 105 -14.80 6.51 -10.09
CA VAL A 105 -13.94 7.29 -9.18
C VAL A 105 -13.12 8.31 -9.96
N VAL A 106 -12.49 7.90 -11.07
CA VAL A 106 -11.65 8.80 -11.87
C VAL A 106 -12.46 9.85 -12.62
N GLU A 107 -13.70 9.54 -13.01
CA GLU A 107 -14.62 10.51 -13.62
C GLU A 107 -14.98 11.64 -12.65
N GLN A 108 -15.28 11.29 -11.38
CA GLN A 108 -15.61 12.25 -10.32
C GLN A 108 -14.39 13.00 -9.78
N ASN A 109 -13.18 12.47 -9.94
CA ASN A 109 -11.95 13.03 -9.38
C ASN A 109 -10.90 13.30 -10.47
N PRO A 110 -11.06 14.37 -11.26
CA PRO A 110 -10.13 14.74 -12.34
C PRO A 110 -8.71 15.08 -11.88
N LEU A 111 -8.49 15.33 -10.59
CA LEU A 111 -7.21 15.80 -10.05
C LEU A 111 -6.31 14.68 -9.55
N ILE A 112 -6.71 13.41 -9.72
CA ILE A 112 -5.87 12.26 -9.38
C ILE A 112 -4.63 12.31 -10.25
N ASN A 113 -3.46 12.44 -9.61
CA ASN A 113 -2.16 12.38 -10.26
C ASN A 113 -1.38 11.11 -9.86
N LYS A 114 -1.72 10.48 -8.73
CA LYS A 114 -1.14 9.21 -8.30
C LYS A 114 -2.20 8.13 -8.21
N LEU A 115 -2.09 7.10 -9.05
CA LEU A 115 -2.98 5.94 -9.05
C LEU A 115 -2.19 4.67 -8.79
N HIS A 116 -2.45 4.02 -7.66
CA HIS A 116 -1.79 2.79 -7.27
C HIS A 116 -2.83 1.73 -6.97
N ILE A 117 -2.86 0.66 -7.75
CA ILE A 117 -3.85 -0.42 -7.63
C ILE A 117 -3.18 -1.81 -7.63
N PRO A 118 -2.11 -2.02 -6.85
CA PRO A 118 -1.41 -3.30 -6.89
C PRO A 118 -2.29 -4.43 -6.36
N ALA A 119 -2.22 -5.59 -7.03
CA ALA A 119 -2.97 -6.80 -6.70
C ALA A 119 -4.51 -6.61 -6.66
N CYS A 120 -5.05 -5.59 -7.34
CA CYS A 120 -6.50 -5.45 -7.53
C CYS A 120 -6.98 -6.37 -8.65
N THR A 121 -7.20 -7.64 -8.34
CA THR A 121 -7.48 -8.70 -9.33
C THR A 121 -8.83 -8.56 -10.04
N GLY A 122 -9.76 -7.75 -9.51
CA GLY A 122 -11.03 -7.42 -10.16
C GLY A 122 -10.93 -6.34 -11.25
N ILE A 123 -9.75 -5.74 -11.42
CA ILE A 123 -9.46 -4.73 -12.44
C ILE A 123 -8.65 -5.36 -13.56
N THR A 124 -9.05 -5.13 -14.81
CA THR A 124 -8.38 -5.66 -16.01
C THR A 124 -7.44 -4.61 -16.64
N PRO A 125 -6.49 -5.02 -17.50
CA PRO A 125 -5.64 -4.08 -18.24
C PRO A 125 -6.43 -3.01 -19.01
N GLU A 126 -7.58 -3.37 -19.58
CA GLU A 126 -8.47 -2.46 -20.30
C GLU A 126 -9.13 -1.44 -19.36
N GLY A 127 -9.50 -1.87 -18.15
CA GLY A 127 -10.03 -0.99 -17.11
C GLY A 127 -8.99 0.06 -16.67
N VAL A 128 -7.74 -0.37 -16.49
CA VAL A 128 -6.63 0.56 -16.21
C VAL A 128 -6.45 1.54 -17.37
N LEU A 129 -6.41 1.05 -18.62
CA LEU A 129 -6.27 1.90 -19.80
C LEU A 129 -7.41 2.93 -19.91
N GLY A 130 -8.65 2.52 -19.64
CA GLY A 130 -9.81 3.42 -19.58
C GLY A 130 -9.62 4.52 -18.55
N ALA A 131 -9.25 4.14 -17.33
CA ALA A 131 -9.04 5.08 -16.25
C ALA A 131 -7.91 6.08 -16.54
N VAL A 132 -6.78 5.60 -17.05
CA VAL A 132 -5.63 6.44 -17.44
C VAL A 132 -6.01 7.39 -18.58
N LYS A 133 -6.75 6.92 -19.59
CA LYS A 133 -7.26 7.79 -20.67
C LYS A 133 -8.14 8.91 -20.11
N THR A 134 -9.07 8.60 -19.22
CA THR A 134 -9.97 9.60 -18.60
C THR A 134 -9.20 10.64 -17.79
N LEU A 135 -8.21 10.21 -16.99
CA LEU A 135 -7.38 11.13 -16.20
C LEU A 135 -6.48 12.01 -17.08
N CYS A 136 -5.87 11.44 -18.12
CA CYS A 136 -4.92 12.13 -18.99
C CYS A 136 -5.57 12.90 -20.15
N GLN A 137 -6.89 12.85 -20.31
CA GLN A 137 -7.65 13.74 -21.20
C GLN A 137 -7.65 15.20 -20.71
N ARG A 138 -7.45 15.42 -19.40
CA ARG A 138 -7.43 16.73 -18.75
C ARG A 138 -5.98 17.16 -18.50
N SER A 139 -5.75 18.44 -18.17
CA SER A 139 -4.42 19.03 -17.98
C SER A 139 -3.58 18.40 -16.85
N ASN A 140 -4.18 17.57 -15.98
CA ASN A 140 -3.53 16.95 -14.82
C ASN A 140 -3.45 15.42 -14.99
N CYS A 141 -2.62 14.96 -15.93
CA CYS A 141 -2.36 13.53 -16.12
C CYS A 141 -1.57 12.93 -14.94
N LEU A 142 -1.56 11.59 -14.86
CA LEU A 142 -0.86 10.87 -13.79
C LEU A 142 0.65 11.10 -13.83
N ASN A 143 1.23 11.36 -12.66
CA ASN A 143 2.67 11.38 -12.43
C ASN A 143 3.20 10.05 -11.86
N SER A 144 2.30 9.16 -11.39
CA SER A 144 2.67 7.84 -10.92
C SER A 144 1.52 6.85 -11.07
N LEU A 145 1.82 5.69 -11.65
CA LEU A 145 0.93 4.55 -11.84
C LEU A 145 1.60 3.30 -11.27
N SER A 146 0.94 2.60 -10.34
CA SER A 146 1.37 1.27 -9.89
C SER A 146 0.28 0.25 -10.13
N ILE A 147 0.60 -0.79 -10.90
CA ILE A 147 -0.36 -1.80 -11.38
C ILE A 147 0.18 -3.22 -11.25
N ASN A 148 1.27 -3.41 -10.50
CA ASN A 148 1.81 -4.74 -10.24
C ASN A 148 0.77 -5.68 -9.61
N GLY A 149 0.70 -6.92 -10.11
CA GLY A 149 -0.23 -7.94 -9.62
C GLY A 149 -1.61 -7.91 -10.29
N ILE A 150 -1.84 -7.02 -11.26
CA ILE A 150 -2.95 -7.17 -12.22
C ILE A 150 -2.57 -8.24 -13.23
N TYR A 151 -3.47 -9.20 -13.46
CA TYR A 151 -3.24 -10.31 -14.37
C TYR A 151 -3.28 -9.88 -15.85
N ASN A 152 -2.58 -10.65 -16.69
CA ASN A 152 -2.63 -10.53 -18.16
C ASN A 152 -2.26 -9.16 -18.74
N ILE A 153 -1.45 -8.37 -18.05
CA ILE A 153 -0.83 -7.18 -18.65
C ILE A 153 0.19 -7.65 -19.69
N GLN A 154 -0.02 -7.25 -20.94
CA GLN A 154 0.85 -7.55 -22.08
C GLN A 154 1.64 -6.30 -22.47
N LYS A 155 2.59 -6.48 -23.39
CA LYS A 155 3.46 -5.40 -23.88
C LYS A 155 2.66 -4.26 -24.50
N GLU A 156 1.64 -4.60 -25.28
CA GLU A 156 0.76 -3.65 -25.98
C GLU A 156 0.04 -2.74 -24.98
N HIS A 157 -0.41 -3.31 -23.85
CA HIS A 157 -1.01 -2.55 -22.76
C HIS A 157 -0.01 -1.57 -22.15
N LEU A 158 1.23 -2.01 -21.89
CA LEU A 158 2.28 -1.17 -21.33
C LEU A 158 2.66 -0.02 -22.27
N ASP A 159 2.79 -0.31 -23.57
CA ASP A 159 3.10 0.69 -24.60
C ASP A 159 1.98 1.74 -24.68
N MET A 160 0.71 1.32 -24.66
CA MET A 160 -0.44 2.22 -24.66
C MET A 160 -0.55 3.07 -23.39
N LEU A 161 -0.27 2.49 -22.21
CA LEU A 161 -0.22 3.25 -20.96
C LEU A 161 0.88 4.31 -21.03
N THR A 162 2.08 3.91 -21.45
CA THR A 162 3.24 4.79 -21.58
C THR A 162 2.96 5.93 -22.56
N LEU A 163 2.33 5.64 -23.70
CA LEU A 163 1.92 6.64 -24.68
C LEU A 163 0.95 7.67 -24.08
N ASN A 164 -0.07 7.22 -23.33
CA ASN A 164 -1.06 8.13 -22.73
C ASN A 164 -0.47 8.99 -21.61
N LEU A 165 0.41 8.42 -20.78
CA LEU A 165 1.08 9.14 -19.68
C LEU A 165 2.06 10.20 -20.20
N ARG A 166 2.75 9.93 -21.32
CA ARG A 166 3.75 10.84 -21.89
C ARG A 166 3.19 12.06 -22.62
N LYS A 167 1.87 12.13 -22.87
CA LYS A 167 1.25 13.27 -23.58
C LYS A 167 1.52 14.63 -22.94
N ASN A 168 1.85 14.67 -21.65
CA ASN A 168 1.99 15.89 -20.86
C ASN A 168 3.36 16.06 -20.18
N LEU A 169 4.39 15.26 -20.50
CA LEU A 169 5.73 15.41 -19.91
C LEU A 169 6.72 16.06 -20.90
N PRO A 170 7.57 17.02 -20.46
CA PRO A 170 8.71 17.51 -21.24
C PRO A 170 9.69 16.36 -21.58
N LEU A 171 10.23 16.36 -22.79
CA LEU A 171 11.13 15.31 -23.31
C LEU A 171 12.44 15.12 -22.50
N GLU A 172 12.79 16.04 -21.60
CA GLU A 172 14.15 16.17 -21.05
C GLU A 172 14.39 15.42 -19.72
N GLU A 173 13.35 14.94 -19.03
CA GLU A 173 13.51 14.25 -17.72
C GLU A 173 13.76 12.73 -17.83
N GLN A 174 13.97 12.19 -19.05
CA GLN A 174 13.94 10.74 -19.28
C GLN A 174 15.18 9.93 -18.86
N GLN A 175 16.26 10.53 -18.32
CA GLN A 175 17.57 9.86 -18.35
C GLN A 175 18.21 9.40 -17.03
N LYS A 176 17.52 9.42 -15.88
CA LYS A 176 18.03 8.73 -14.68
C LYS A 176 16.93 8.01 -13.90
N GLN A 177 16.38 6.95 -14.50
CA GLN A 177 15.57 6.01 -13.72
C GLN A 177 16.40 5.49 -12.54
N GLN A 178 15.98 5.85 -11.33
CA GLN A 178 16.62 5.38 -10.11
C GLN A 178 16.53 3.85 -10.06
N PRO A 179 17.55 3.16 -9.52
CA PRO A 179 17.53 1.72 -9.38
C PRO A 179 16.38 1.29 -8.47
N LEU A 180 15.66 0.23 -8.85
CA LEU A 180 14.57 -0.33 -8.05
C LEU A 180 15.06 -1.57 -7.32
N TYR A 181 15.06 -1.54 -5.99
CA TYR A 181 15.58 -2.66 -5.20
C TYR A 181 14.47 -3.54 -4.64
N TYR A 182 14.71 -4.86 -4.66
CA TYR A 182 13.71 -5.87 -4.29
C TYR A 182 13.26 -5.82 -2.82
N HIS A 183 14.15 -5.45 -1.89
CA HIS A 183 13.79 -5.34 -0.46
C HIS A 183 12.90 -4.13 -0.16
N GLU A 184 12.76 -3.19 -1.11
CA GLU A 184 11.90 -2.02 -0.97
C GLU A 184 10.44 -2.31 -1.38
N ARG A 185 10.17 -3.50 -1.95
CA ARG A 185 8.82 -3.87 -2.36
C ARG A 185 7.92 -4.01 -1.14
N GLY A 186 6.78 -3.33 -1.15
CA GLY A 186 5.83 -3.33 -0.03
C GLY A 186 6.08 -2.26 1.03
N SER A 187 7.19 -1.51 0.99
CA SER A 187 7.31 -0.34 1.88
C SER A 187 6.37 0.76 1.41
N PHE A 188 5.42 1.16 2.25
CA PHE A 188 4.58 2.34 2.05
C PHE A 188 5.40 3.63 1.83
N LEU A 189 6.68 3.61 2.23
CA LEU A 189 7.63 4.69 1.95
C LEU A 189 7.87 4.90 0.45
N VAL A 190 7.53 3.93 -0.41
CA VAL A 190 7.53 4.12 -1.88
C VAL A 190 6.58 5.25 -2.29
N PHE A 191 5.45 5.44 -1.58
CA PHE A 191 4.53 6.56 -1.84
C PHE A 191 5.01 7.89 -1.23
N LYS A 192 5.86 7.84 -0.20
CA LYS A 192 6.47 9.02 0.46
C LYS A 192 7.80 9.44 -0.16
N ARG A 193 8.48 8.57 -0.91
CA ARG A 193 9.78 8.88 -1.51
C ARG A 193 9.55 9.98 -2.55
N ARG A 194 10.06 11.18 -2.24
CA ARG A 194 10.14 12.31 -3.18
C ARG A 194 10.59 11.77 -4.52
N GLU A 195 9.83 12.11 -5.57
CA GLU A 195 10.31 12.05 -6.95
C GLU A 195 10.91 10.70 -7.36
N SER A 196 10.20 9.60 -7.08
CA SER A 196 10.43 8.40 -7.89
C SER A 196 10.01 8.75 -9.32
N GLN A 197 10.97 9.16 -10.17
CA GLN A 197 10.78 9.55 -11.60
C GLN A 197 10.18 8.43 -12.48
N ARG A 198 9.75 7.30 -11.90
CA ARG A 198 9.16 6.18 -12.63
C ARG A 198 7.64 6.38 -12.69
N LEU A 199 7.16 6.62 -13.90
CA LEU A 199 5.72 6.76 -14.18
C LEU A 199 4.94 5.47 -13.99
N ILE A 200 5.53 4.30 -14.29
CA ILE A 200 4.91 2.98 -14.18
C ILE A 200 5.88 2.03 -13.45
N ASP A 201 5.37 1.15 -12.58
CA ASP A 201 6.13 0.16 -11.82
C ASP A 201 6.47 -1.14 -12.60
N LEU A 202 5.94 -1.29 -13.82
CA LEU A 202 6.13 -2.44 -14.69
C LEU A 202 7.08 -2.15 -15.85
N GLU A 203 7.84 -3.16 -16.24
CA GLU A 203 8.74 -3.15 -17.39
C GLU A 203 8.78 -4.52 -18.06
N ILE A 204 9.34 -4.58 -19.26
CA ILE A 204 9.66 -5.87 -19.91
C ILE A 204 10.90 -6.44 -19.23
N CYS A 205 10.78 -7.64 -18.65
CA CYS A 205 11.90 -8.32 -18.01
C CYS A 205 12.97 -8.69 -19.05
N PRO A 206 14.25 -8.31 -18.87
CA PRO A 206 15.32 -8.63 -19.83
C PRO A 206 15.73 -10.11 -19.86
N LYS A 207 15.13 -10.96 -19.00
CA LYS A 207 15.43 -12.39 -18.90
C LYS A 207 14.32 -13.26 -19.50
N CYS A 208 13.06 -12.95 -19.22
CA CYS A 208 11.90 -13.72 -19.72
C CYS A 208 11.02 -12.96 -20.72
N PHE A 209 11.30 -11.69 -21.00
CA PHE A 209 10.53 -10.84 -21.91
C PHE A 209 9.06 -10.61 -21.54
N GLU A 210 8.65 -11.03 -20.34
CA GLU A 210 7.32 -10.77 -19.78
C GLU A 210 7.24 -9.39 -19.09
N VAL A 211 6.03 -8.80 -19.09
CA VAL A 211 5.75 -7.55 -18.37
C VAL A 211 5.64 -7.81 -16.88
N ARG A 212 6.62 -7.33 -16.10
CA ARG A 212 6.74 -7.58 -14.64
C ARG A 212 7.42 -6.41 -13.95
N MET A 213 7.35 -6.37 -12.62
CA MET A 213 8.30 -5.55 -11.86
C MET A 213 9.72 -6.08 -12.07
N VAL A 214 10.64 -5.20 -12.46
CA VAL A 214 12.04 -5.54 -12.72
C VAL A 214 12.93 -4.84 -11.70
N TYR A 215 13.78 -5.62 -11.04
CA TYR A 215 14.61 -5.14 -9.95
C TYR A 215 16.09 -5.10 -10.35
N ASP A 216 16.79 -4.11 -9.84
CA ASP A 216 18.24 -3.97 -9.89
C ASP A 216 18.87 -4.66 -8.67
N CYS A 217 20.11 -5.11 -8.80
CA CYS A 217 20.84 -5.72 -7.69
C CYS A 217 21.61 -4.67 -6.87
N PRO A 218 21.42 -4.60 -5.54
CA PRO A 218 22.19 -3.70 -4.68
C PRO A 218 23.64 -4.17 -4.48
N LYS A 219 23.96 -5.46 -4.69
CA LYS A 219 25.30 -6.03 -4.50
C LYS A 219 26.32 -5.36 -5.45
N GLY A 220 27.41 -4.83 -4.88
CA GLY A 220 28.43 -4.08 -5.64
C GLY A 220 29.10 -4.86 -6.77
N HIS A 221 29.35 -6.16 -6.58
CA HIS A 221 29.94 -7.01 -7.63
C HIS A 221 29.00 -7.18 -8.84
N CYS A 222 27.68 -7.17 -8.65
CA CYS A 222 26.71 -7.21 -9.73
C CYS A 222 26.68 -5.92 -10.55
N LYS A 223 27.09 -4.79 -9.96
CA LYS A 223 27.18 -3.48 -10.64
C LYS A 223 28.47 -3.35 -11.47
N ARG A 224 29.54 -4.06 -11.10
CA ARG A 224 30.89 -3.92 -11.69
C ARG A 224 31.18 -4.88 -12.85
N ARG A 225 30.41 -5.95 -13.04
CA ARG A 225 30.65 -6.91 -14.11
C ARG A 225 30.32 -6.29 -15.48
N LYS A 226 31.34 -5.79 -16.17
CA LYS A 226 31.41 -5.84 -17.65
C LYS A 226 31.64 -7.31 -18.02
N TRP A 227 30.58 -8.11 -18.05
CA TRP A 227 30.63 -9.49 -18.55
C TRP A 227 29.73 -9.60 -19.79
N PRO A 228 29.97 -10.54 -20.71
CA PRO A 228 29.16 -10.71 -21.93
C PRO A 228 27.71 -11.16 -21.68
N LEU A 229 27.33 -11.41 -20.43
CA LEU A 229 26.01 -11.86 -19.99
C LEU A 229 25.29 -10.71 -19.30
N SER A 230 24.02 -10.51 -19.67
CA SER A 230 23.16 -9.38 -19.28
C SER A 230 23.25 -8.96 -17.80
N PRO A 231 23.09 -7.65 -17.48
CA PRO A 231 23.20 -7.11 -16.12
C PRO A 231 22.31 -7.88 -15.13
N CYS A 232 22.68 -7.88 -13.83
CA CYS A 232 21.91 -8.55 -12.75
C CYS A 232 20.60 -7.79 -12.45
N ARG A 233 19.71 -7.85 -13.42
CA ARG A 233 18.46 -7.12 -13.55
C ARG A 233 17.42 -8.09 -14.09
N GLY A 234 16.27 -8.14 -13.44
CA GLY A 234 15.23 -9.11 -13.79
C GLY A 234 14.08 -9.09 -12.80
N CYS A 235 12.99 -9.75 -13.16
CA CYS A 235 11.85 -9.95 -12.27
C CYS A 235 12.19 -10.93 -11.14
N ASN A 236 11.28 -11.01 -10.16
CA ASN A 236 11.39 -11.91 -9.00
C ASN A 236 11.38 -13.40 -9.38
N PHE A 237 10.81 -13.78 -10.52
CA PHE A 237 10.81 -15.18 -11.01
C PHE A 237 12.11 -15.57 -11.71
N CYS A 238 12.78 -14.62 -12.38
CA CYS A 238 14.01 -14.91 -13.12
C CYS A 238 15.28 -14.84 -12.26
N ILE A 239 15.25 -14.03 -11.20
CA ILE A 239 16.39 -13.86 -10.29
C ILE A 239 15.85 -13.94 -8.87
N PRO A 240 16.07 -15.04 -8.14
CA PRO A 240 15.80 -15.12 -6.70
C PRO A 240 16.60 -14.06 -5.95
N ARG A 241 15.95 -13.37 -5.02
CA ARG A 241 16.52 -12.24 -4.29
C ARG A 241 16.21 -12.35 -2.81
N CYS A 242 17.15 -11.88 -1.99
CA CYS A 242 17.00 -11.84 -0.55
C CYS A 242 15.94 -10.82 -0.13
N GLU A 243 15.02 -11.25 0.71
CA GLU A 243 13.95 -10.44 1.26
C GLU A 243 14.46 -9.24 2.08
N ASN A 244 15.57 -9.44 2.77
CA ASN A 244 16.15 -8.43 3.66
C ASN A 244 17.01 -7.40 2.91
N CYS A 245 17.93 -7.84 2.04
CA CYS A 245 18.88 -6.94 1.36
C CYS A 245 18.58 -6.70 -0.12
N GLY A 246 17.69 -7.45 -0.75
CA GLY A 246 17.34 -7.35 -2.17
C GLY A 246 18.41 -7.84 -3.15
N GLY A 247 19.55 -8.32 -2.64
CA GLY A 247 20.62 -8.92 -3.42
C GLY A 247 20.20 -10.23 -4.07
N CYS A 248 20.69 -10.50 -5.28
CA CYS A 248 20.48 -11.81 -5.92
C CYS A 248 21.07 -12.94 -5.06
N ILE A 249 20.41 -14.09 -5.07
CA ILE A 249 20.84 -15.31 -4.36
C ILE A 249 21.11 -16.39 -5.41
N ALA A 250 22.21 -17.12 -5.28
CA ALA A 250 22.47 -18.32 -6.06
C ALA A 250 21.68 -19.50 -5.46
N SER A 251 21.29 -20.49 -6.26
CA SER A 251 20.43 -21.60 -5.80
C SER A 251 20.96 -22.37 -4.58
N GLU A 252 22.26 -22.29 -4.28
CA GLU A 252 22.92 -22.97 -3.15
C GLU A 252 23.04 -22.11 -1.88
N GLU A 253 22.61 -20.83 -1.90
CA GLU A 253 22.71 -19.90 -0.75
C GLU A 253 21.33 -19.49 -0.19
N LEU A 254 20.30 -20.30 -0.44
CA LEU A 254 18.91 -20.03 -0.06
C LEU A 254 18.64 -20.51 1.37
N GLU A 255 18.40 -19.57 2.27
CA GLU A 255 17.97 -19.86 3.63
C GLU A 255 16.54 -19.36 3.85
N GLU A 256 15.72 -20.17 4.53
CA GLU A 256 14.33 -19.81 4.83
C GLU A 256 14.20 -19.13 6.19
N GLY A 257 13.41 -18.06 6.23
CA GLY A 257 12.92 -17.47 7.46
C GLY A 257 11.76 -18.26 8.09
N ALA A 258 11.41 -17.92 9.33
CA ALA A 258 10.22 -18.43 10.00
C ALA A 258 8.91 -17.95 9.33
N CYS A 259 8.99 -16.95 8.45
CA CYS A 259 7.89 -16.48 7.60
C CYS A 259 7.92 -17.09 6.19
N GLU A 260 8.68 -18.17 5.95
CA GLU A 260 8.86 -18.83 4.64
C GLU A 260 9.52 -17.94 3.56
N ASP A 261 9.88 -16.72 3.93
CA ASP A 261 10.61 -15.77 3.13
C ASP A 261 12.06 -16.19 2.91
N ILE A 262 12.58 -15.90 1.71
CA ILE A 262 13.91 -16.29 1.29
C ILE A 262 14.95 -15.25 1.70
N LEU A 263 15.98 -15.68 2.43
CA LEU A 263 17.09 -14.86 2.87
C LEU A 263 18.41 -15.39 2.28
N CYS A 264 19.35 -14.49 2.00
CA CYS A 264 20.72 -14.92 1.76
C CYS A 264 21.39 -15.26 3.09
N LEU A 265 22.34 -16.20 3.08
CA LEU A 265 23.07 -16.66 4.28
C LEU A 265 23.56 -15.51 5.17
N GLN A 266 24.19 -14.48 4.58
CA GLN A 266 24.66 -13.32 5.34
C GLN A 266 23.54 -12.60 6.11
N CYS A 267 22.36 -12.45 5.51
CA CYS A 267 21.23 -11.82 6.17
C CYS A 267 20.63 -12.76 7.22
N TRP A 268 20.52 -14.05 6.90
CA TRP A 268 19.98 -15.06 7.79
C TRP A 268 20.80 -15.19 9.10
N LEU A 269 22.12 -15.11 9.00
CA LEU A 269 23.02 -15.16 10.17
C LEU A 269 22.93 -13.94 11.09
N GLN A 270 22.58 -12.78 10.54
CA GLN A 270 22.59 -11.49 11.27
C GLN A 270 21.24 -11.13 11.88
N LEU A 271 20.16 -11.80 11.48
CA LEU A 271 18.83 -11.53 11.98
C LEU A 271 18.58 -12.27 13.30
N PRO A 272 17.79 -11.68 14.24
CA PRO A 272 17.35 -12.38 15.44
C PRO A 272 16.56 -13.64 15.08
N LYS A 273 16.73 -14.72 15.84
CA LYS A 273 16.16 -16.04 15.55
C LYS A 273 15.21 -16.49 16.62
N CYS A 274 14.23 -17.29 16.20
CA CYS A 274 13.34 -18.00 17.11
C CYS A 274 14.16 -18.96 17.97
N SER A 275 13.90 -18.97 19.28
CA SER A 275 14.61 -19.80 20.25
C SER A 275 14.38 -21.31 20.02
N PHE A 276 13.31 -21.69 19.31
CA PHE A 276 12.94 -23.09 19.07
C PHE A 276 13.40 -23.60 17.70
N CYS A 277 12.98 -22.94 16.61
CA CYS A 277 13.30 -23.41 15.26
C CYS A 277 14.60 -22.82 14.68
N ASN A 278 15.26 -21.92 15.41
CA ASN A 278 16.49 -21.23 14.97
C ASN A 278 16.34 -20.49 13.62
N LYS A 279 15.11 -20.16 13.20
CA LYS A 279 14.83 -19.38 11.98
C LYS A 279 14.52 -17.92 12.32
N PRO A 280 15.00 -16.94 11.52
CA PRO A 280 14.69 -15.53 11.69
C PRO A 280 13.43 -15.11 10.94
N TYR A 281 12.81 -13.98 11.30
CA TYR A 281 11.88 -13.28 10.42
C TYR A 281 12.62 -12.33 9.47
N CYS A 282 12.10 -12.16 8.26
CA CYS A 282 12.56 -11.09 7.37
C CYS A 282 12.20 -9.72 7.97
N LYS A 283 12.82 -8.63 7.49
CA LYS A 283 12.54 -7.27 8.00
C LYS A 283 11.08 -6.86 7.91
N GLN A 284 10.35 -7.36 6.91
CA GLN A 284 8.94 -7.03 6.69
C GLN A 284 8.01 -7.69 7.72
N HIS A 285 8.46 -8.76 8.37
CA HIS A 285 7.67 -9.57 9.32
C HIS A 285 8.24 -9.53 10.74
N THR A 286 9.03 -8.50 11.08
CA THR A 286 9.62 -8.34 12.42
C THR A 286 8.58 -8.11 13.52
N ASN A 287 7.40 -7.60 13.18
CA ASN A 287 6.30 -7.42 14.12
C ASN A 287 5.52 -8.71 14.42
N TRP A 288 5.89 -9.85 13.82
CA TRP A 288 5.26 -11.15 14.06
C TRP A 288 5.91 -11.95 15.20
N TRP A 289 6.94 -11.40 15.84
CA TRP A 289 7.52 -12.00 17.03
C TRP A 289 6.54 -12.01 18.19
N CYS A 290 6.34 -13.17 18.80
CA CYS A 290 5.75 -13.29 20.12
C CYS A 290 6.86 -12.98 21.14
N THR A 291 6.58 -12.10 22.10
CA THR A 291 7.49 -11.81 23.21
C THR A 291 7.00 -12.57 24.44
N SER A 292 7.82 -13.49 24.93
CA SER A 292 7.59 -14.14 26.22
C SER A 292 8.04 -13.23 27.36
N SER A 293 7.61 -13.54 28.58
CA SER A 293 8.06 -12.86 29.82
C SER A 293 9.58 -12.90 30.01
N ASP A 294 10.27 -13.85 29.39
CA ASP A 294 11.72 -14.08 29.54
C ASP A 294 12.57 -13.42 28.43
N SER A 295 12.01 -12.47 27.68
CA SER A 295 12.69 -11.78 26.56
C SER A 295 13.15 -12.71 25.42
N SER A 296 12.70 -13.97 25.40
CA SER A 296 12.99 -14.91 24.31
C SER A 296 12.09 -14.62 23.11
N LEU A 297 12.70 -14.57 21.91
CA LEU A 297 11.96 -14.40 20.67
C LEU A 297 11.39 -15.76 20.24
N ILE A 298 10.07 -15.82 20.10
CA ILE A 298 9.34 -17.01 19.65
C ILE A 298 8.57 -16.63 18.38
N CYS A 299 8.77 -17.40 17.30
CA CYS A 299 8.00 -17.18 16.08
C CYS A 299 6.58 -17.74 16.25
N LYS A 300 5.62 -17.15 15.55
CA LYS A 300 4.19 -17.49 15.64
C LYS A 300 3.91 -19.00 15.47
N VAL A 301 4.61 -19.67 14.55
CA VAL A 301 4.46 -21.11 14.31
C VAL A 301 4.91 -21.94 15.52
N CYS A 302 6.02 -21.57 16.16
CA CYS A 302 6.49 -22.27 17.35
C CYS A 302 5.61 -21.96 18.57
N ASP A 303 5.10 -20.73 18.68
CA ASP A 303 4.18 -20.30 19.73
C ASP A 303 2.87 -21.11 19.67
N GLU A 304 2.23 -21.16 18.49
CA GLU A 304 0.99 -21.94 18.27
C GLU A 304 1.20 -23.44 18.56
N ASN A 305 2.34 -24.00 18.15
CA ASN A 305 2.66 -25.40 18.43
C ASN A 305 2.99 -25.67 19.90
N SER A 306 3.45 -24.66 20.66
CA SER A 306 3.73 -24.82 22.10
C SER A 306 2.45 -24.87 22.94
N HIS A 307 1.39 -24.17 22.51
CA HIS A 307 0.07 -24.20 23.14
C HIS A 307 -0.78 -25.43 22.76
N GLY A 308 -0.41 -26.15 21.70
CA GLY A 308 -1.07 -27.40 21.28
C GLY A 308 -0.81 -28.61 22.19
N TYR A 309 0.14 -28.54 23.13
CA TYR A 309 0.45 -29.62 24.07
C TYR A 309 -0.12 -29.41 25.47
N THR A 310 -0.90 -28.36 25.70
CA THR A 310 -1.60 -28.18 26.98
C THR A 310 -3.05 -28.62 26.84
N TYR A 311 -3.34 -29.78 27.43
CA TYR A 311 -4.67 -30.30 27.78
C TYR A 311 -5.38 -31.22 26.75
N THR A 312 -4.86 -32.44 26.58
CA THR A 312 -5.62 -33.72 26.69
C THR A 312 -4.71 -34.84 26.21
N ASP A 313 -4.03 -35.52 27.12
CA ASP A 313 -3.57 -36.93 26.98
C ASP A 313 -2.94 -37.38 28.30
N VAL A 314 -3.73 -37.29 29.37
CA VAL A 314 -3.59 -38.13 30.56
C VAL A 314 -5.01 -38.42 31.04
N LEU A 315 -5.55 -39.54 30.58
CA LEU A 315 -6.36 -40.50 31.35
C LEU A 315 -6.51 -41.78 30.54
#